data_AF-A0A4Z0H610-F1
#
_entry.id   AF-A0A4Z0H610-F1
#
_cell.length_a   1.000
_cell.length_b   1.000
_cell.length_c   1.000
_cell.angle_alpha   90.00
_cell.angle_beta   90.00
_cell.angle_gamma   90.00
#
_symmetry.space_group_name_H-M   'P 1'
#
loop_
_entity.id
_entity.type
_entity.pdbx_description
1 polymer ?
#
loop_
_entity_poly.entity_id
_entity_poly.type
_entity_poly.pdbx_seq_one_letter_code
_entity_poly.pdbx_strand_id
1 'polypeptide(L)'
;MVSGIIHNALIIIHALMSIFGLLAANASEKSIITDRVNKYLFMIISLLYSFFGVGIVYGLIISTNWSDKMKNVQVFGMVLSFLFIQILVYRVLNHFDITEE
;
A
#
# COMPACT_ATOMS: atom_id res chain seq x y z
N MET A 1 6.72 -24.27 3.60
CA MET A 1 5.25 -24.16 3.76
C MET A 1 4.84 -22.91 4.55
N VAL A 2 5.37 -22.69 5.77
CA VAL A 2 5.00 -21.54 6.62
C VAL A 2 5.27 -20.17 5.97
N SER A 3 6.41 -20.00 5.27
CA SER A 3 6.73 -18.73 4.59
C SER A 3 5.73 -18.36 3.48
N GLY A 4 5.16 -19.34 2.76
CA GLY A 4 4.15 -19.08 1.74
C GLY A 4 2.82 -18.60 2.32
N ILE A 5 2.44 -19.11 3.49
CA ILE A 5 1.23 -18.67 4.20
C ILE A 5 1.40 -17.22 4.69
N ILE A 6 2.56 -16.88 5.25
CA ILE A 6 2.88 -15.53 5.71
C ILE A 6 2.87 -14.54 4.53
N HIS A 7 3.47 -14.92 3.40
CA HIS A 7 3.47 -14.12 2.18
C HIS A 7 2.03 -13.81 1.71
N ASN A 8 1.19 -14.83 1.59
CA ASN A 8 -0.19 -14.66 1.15
C ASN A 8 -1.01 -13.80 2.14
N ALA A 9 -0.80 -13.99 3.45
CA ALA A 9 -1.45 -13.16 4.47
C ALA A 9 -1.04 -11.68 4.33
N LEU A 10 0.23 -11.40 4.05
CA LEU A 10 0.72 -10.04 3.84
C LEU A 10 0.10 -9.38 2.61
N ILE A 11 -0.02 -10.11 1.49
CA ILE A 11 -0.73 -9.60 0.30
C ILE A 11 -2.18 -9.26 0.64
N ILE A 12 -2.89 -10.16 1.32
CA ILE A 12 -4.29 -9.94 1.71
C ILE A 12 -4.42 -8.70 2.61
N ILE A 13 -3.55 -8.53 3.59
CA ILE A 13 -3.55 -7.35 4.47
C ILE A 13 -3.37 -6.06 3.67
N HIS A 14 -2.39 -5.99 2.76
CA HIS A 14 -2.13 -4.80 1.97
C HIS A 14 -3.28 -4.50 0.99
N ALA A 15 -3.87 -5.54 0.39
CA ALA A 15 -5.03 -5.41 -0.47
C ALA A 15 -6.25 -4.86 0.32
N LEU A 16 -6.53 -5.39 1.51
CA LEU A 16 -7.59 -4.89 2.38
C LEU A 16 -7.35 -3.42 2.76
N MET A 17 -6.12 -3.06 3.13
CA MET A 17 -5.75 -1.67 3.43
C MET A 17 -5.98 -0.74 2.23
N SER A 18 -5.69 -1.20 1.00
CA SER A 18 -5.99 -0.45 -0.23
C SER A 18 -7.49 -0.21 -0.41
N ILE A 19 -8.30 -1.25 -0.19
CA ILE A 19 -9.77 -1.17 -0.29
C ILE A 19 -10.32 -0.21 0.77
N PHE A 20 -9.86 -0.30 2.02
CA PHE A 20 -10.26 0.63 3.08
C PHE A 20 -9.84 2.07 2.77
N GLY A 21 -8.65 2.29 2.22
CA GLY A 21 -8.21 3.60 1.74
C GLY A 21 -9.15 4.18 0.69
N LEU A 22 -9.60 3.36 -0.26
CA LEU A 22 -10.57 3.76 -1.28
C LEU A 22 -11.96 4.08 -0.70
N LEU A 23 -12.45 3.26 0.23
CA LEU A 23 -13.72 3.50 0.90
C LEU A 23 -13.66 4.80 1.70
N ALA A 24 -12.58 5.03 2.44
CA ALA A 24 -12.34 6.29 3.16
C ALA A 24 -12.27 7.49 2.20
N ALA A 25 -11.65 7.31 1.02
CA ALA A 25 -11.62 8.35 0.01
C ALA A 25 -13.02 8.67 -0.55
N ASN A 26 -13.90 7.68 -0.71
CA ASN A 26 -15.24 7.84 -1.28
C ASN A 26 -16.37 8.21 -0.29
N ALA A 27 -16.21 7.93 1.01
CA ALA A 27 -17.30 8.07 1.98
C ALA A 27 -17.52 9.50 2.51
N SER A 28 -16.58 10.42 2.33
CA SER A 28 -16.70 11.80 2.80
C SER A 28 -17.33 12.70 1.73
N GLU A 29 -18.32 13.53 2.11
CA GLU A 29 -18.89 14.60 1.25
C GLU A 29 -17.81 15.57 0.75
N LYS A 30 -16.70 15.69 1.49
CA LYS A 30 -15.41 16.19 0.99
C LYS A 30 -14.49 15.00 0.78
N SER A 31 -14.63 14.38 -0.38
CA SER A 31 -13.84 13.22 -0.76
C SER A 31 -12.36 13.52 -0.56
N ILE A 32 -11.64 12.62 0.11
CA ILE A 32 -10.21 12.81 0.39
C ILE A 32 -9.50 13.07 -0.95
N ILE A 33 -9.81 12.28 -1.99
CA ILE A 33 -9.42 12.55 -3.39
C ILE A 33 -10.62 13.14 -4.14
N THR A 34 -10.52 14.38 -4.60
CA THR A 34 -11.65 15.10 -5.21
C THR A 34 -12.01 14.61 -6.62
N ASP A 35 -11.02 14.35 -7.49
CA ASP A 35 -11.27 13.85 -8.84
C ASP A 35 -11.56 12.32 -8.86
N ARG A 36 -12.55 11.91 -9.68
CA ARG A 36 -12.88 10.49 -9.90
C ARG A 36 -11.74 9.72 -10.58
N VAL A 37 -11.05 10.31 -11.54
CA VAL A 37 -9.90 9.71 -12.24
C VAL A 37 -8.78 9.41 -11.24
N ASN A 38 -8.50 10.36 -10.34
CA ASN A 38 -7.48 10.19 -9.30
C ASN A 38 -7.82 9.08 -8.31
N LYS A 39 -9.11 8.84 -8.02
CA LYS A 39 -9.52 7.68 -7.20
C LYS A 39 -9.23 6.35 -7.85
N TYR A 40 -9.47 6.23 -9.16
CA TYR A 40 -9.16 5.01 -9.91
C TYR A 40 -7.65 4.81 -10.06
N LEU A 41 -6.90 5.88 -10.32
CA LEU A 41 -5.43 5.84 -10.35
C LEU A 41 -4.86 5.41 -9.00
N PHE A 42 -5.33 6.02 -7.91
CA PHE A 42 -4.98 5.61 -6.55
C PHE A 42 -5.24 4.12 -6.34
N MET A 43 -6.45 3.65 -6.67
CA MET A 43 -6.80 2.22 -6.54
C MET A 43 -5.86 1.31 -7.33
N ILE A 44 -5.59 1.62 -8.60
CA ILE A 44 -4.72 0.81 -9.47
C ILE A 44 -3.30 0.76 -8.89
N ILE A 45 -2.73 1.91 -8.51
CA ILE A 45 -1.38 1.98 -7.95
C ILE A 45 -1.31 1.18 -6.64
N SER A 46 -2.30 1.30 -5.77
CA SER A 46 -2.36 0.59 -4.49
C SER A 46 -2.49 -0.93 -4.67
N LEU A 47 -3.29 -1.37 -5.64
CA LEU A 47 -3.40 -2.79 -5.98
C LEU A 47 -2.08 -3.31 -6.57
N LEU A 48 -1.49 -2.62 -7.55
CA LEU A 48 -0.22 -3.00 -8.15
C LEU A 48 0.88 -3.14 -7.09
N TYR A 49 0.96 -2.18 -6.15
CA TYR A 49 1.90 -2.29 -5.04
C TYR A 49 1.60 -3.48 -4.13
N SER A 50 0.33 -3.73 -3.81
CA SER A 50 -0.08 -4.84 -2.93
C SER A 50 0.29 -6.21 -3.51
N PHE A 51 0.26 -6.37 -4.84
CA PHE A 51 0.65 -7.63 -5.50
C PHE A 51 2.15 -7.71 -5.78
N PHE A 52 2.73 -6.69 -6.42
CA PHE A 52 4.12 -6.74 -6.88
C PHE A 52 5.10 -6.24 -5.81
N GLY A 53 4.79 -5.11 -5.17
CA GLY A 53 5.65 -4.48 -4.17
C GLY A 53 5.85 -5.38 -2.95
N VAL A 54 4.76 -5.94 -2.40
CA VAL A 54 4.82 -6.88 -1.27
C VAL A 54 5.66 -8.11 -1.63
N GLY A 55 5.46 -8.66 -2.83
CA GLY A 55 6.20 -9.85 -3.27
C GLY A 55 7.70 -9.61 -3.37
N ILE A 56 8.11 -8.50 -3.99
CA ILE A 56 9.52 -8.11 -4.13
C ILE A 56 10.15 -7.86 -2.75
N VAL A 57 9.53 -7.02 -1.93
CA VAL A 57 10.08 -6.63 -0.62
C VAL A 57 10.16 -7.81 0.33
N TYR A 58 9.11 -8.63 0.42
CA TYR A 58 9.14 -9.85 1.24
C TYR A 58 10.20 -10.84 0.74
N GLY A 59 10.32 -11.02 -0.58
CA GLY A 59 11.35 -11.84 -1.22
C GLY A 59 12.76 -11.40 -0.81
N LEU A 60 13.02 -10.09 -0.81
CA LEU A 60 14.29 -9.53 -0.34
C LEU A 60 14.50 -9.81 1.14
N ILE A 61 13.51 -9.56 2.00
CA ILE A 61 13.62 -9.80 3.46
C ILE A 61 13.97 -11.26 3.77
N ILE A 62 13.28 -12.22 3.15
CA ILE A 62 13.52 -13.64 3.43
C ILE A 62 14.89 -14.12 2.92
N SER A 63 15.40 -13.51 1.84
CA SER A 63 16.70 -13.85 1.24
C SER A 63 17.90 -13.36 2.07
N THR A 64 17.68 -12.47 3.04
CA THR A 64 18.75 -11.99 3.93
C THR A 64 19.12 -13.02 5.00
N ASN A 65 20.38 -12.99 5.44
CA ASN A 65 20.87 -13.77 6.58
C ASN A 65 20.60 -13.08 7.94
N TRP A 66 19.61 -12.21 8.01
CA TRP A 66 19.24 -11.54 9.25
C TRP A 66 18.59 -12.49 10.24
N SER A 67 18.72 -12.16 11.53
CA SER A 67 18.01 -12.86 12.60
C SER A 67 16.49 -12.77 12.42
N ASP A 68 15.77 -13.77 12.91
CA ASP A 68 14.30 -13.82 12.79
C ASP A 68 13.64 -12.59 13.43
N LYS A 69 14.20 -12.07 14.53
CA LYS A 69 13.74 -10.83 15.16
C LYS A 69 13.84 -9.64 14.20
N MET A 70 14.95 -9.52 13.47
CA MET A 70 15.13 -8.44 12.51
C MET A 70 14.21 -8.61 11.29
N LYS A 71 14.04 -9.85 10.79
CA LYS A 71 13.07 -10.14 9.72
C LYS A 71 11.65 -9.73 10.10
N ASN A 72 11.22 -10.03 11.33
CA ASN A 72 9.89 -9.62 11.82
C ASN A 72 9.74 -8.09 11.89
N VAL A 73 10.77 -7.37 12.35
CA VAL A 73 10.76 -5.89 12.35
C VAL A 73 10.64 -5.34 10.93
N GLN A 74 11.33 -5.95 9.96
CA GLN A 74 11.30 -5.53 8.56
C GLN A 74 9.95 -5.84 7.89
N VAL A 75 9.34 -6.99 8.20
CA VAL A 75 7.97 -7.31 7.76
C VAL A 75 6.97 -6.29 8.31
N PHE A 76 7.10 -5.87 9.56
CA PHE A 76 6.28 -4.80 10.13
C PHE A 76 6.57 -3.44 9.46
N GLY A 77 7.84 -3.12 9.23
CA GLY A 77 8.28 -1.92 8.53
C GLY A 77 7.72 -1.82 7.10
N MET A 78 7.55 -2.96 6.41
CA MET A 78 6.92 -3.02 5.10
C MET A 78 5.46 -2.57 5.14
N VAL A 79 4.69 -3.02 6.14
CA VAL A 79 3.28 -2.60 6.33
C VAL A 79 3.19 -1.09 6.64
N LEU A 80 4.07 -0.58 7.50
CA LEU A 80 4.12 0.85 7.79
C LEU A 80 4.51 1.67 6.57
N SER A 81 5.52 1.23 5.82
CA SER A 81 5.97 1.91 4.60
C SER A 81 4.87 1.96 3.55
N PHE A 82 4.05 0.91 3.46
CA PHE A 82 2.88 0.89 2.60
C PHE A 82 1.90 2.02 2.96
N LEU A 83 1.56 2.21 4.24
CA LEU A 83 0.71 3.32 4.67
C LEU A 83 1.28 4.69 4.27
N PHE A 84 2.58 4.89 4.46
CA PHE A 84 3.22 6.15 4.06
C PHE A 84 3.19 6.36 2.54
N ILE A 85 3.40 5.32 1.75
CA ILE A 85 3.30 5.38 0.28
C ILE A 85 1.86 5.71 -0.13
N GLN A 86 0.85 5.11 0.50
CA GLN A 86 -0.56 5.43 0.24
C GLN A 86 -0.83 6.92 0.51
N ILE A 87 -0.36 7.46 1.64
CA ILE A 87 -0.50 8.89 1.98
C ILE A 87 0.25 9.78 0.97
N LEU A 88 1.42 9.35 0.49
CA LEU A 88 2.20 10.09 -0.50
C LEU A 88 1.49 10.13 -1.85
N VAL A 89 1.09 8.97 -2.38
CA VAL A 89 0.36 8.86 -3.66
C VAL A 89 -0.91 9.69 -3.60
N TYR A 90 -1.63 9.60 -2.49
CA TYR A 90 -2.77 10.46 -2.20
C TYR A 90 -2.43 11.95 -2.35
N ARG A 91 -1.40 12.43 -1.65
CA ARG A 91 -1.02 13.85 -1.65
C ARG A 91 -0.59 14.32 -3.03
N VAL A 92 0.12 13.47 -3.77
CA VAL A 92 0.59 13.77 -5.14
C VAL A 92 -0.60 13.92 -6.08
N LEU A 93 -1.52 12.95 -6.08
CA LEU A 93 -2.69 12.99 -6.97
C LEU A 93 -3.57 14.23 -6.71
N ASN A 94 -3.76 14.61 -5.45
CA ASN A 94 -4.50 15.82 -5.11
C ASN A 94 -3.75 17.13 -5.38
N HIS A 95 -2.43 17.13 -5.41
CA HIS A 95 -1.67 18.35 -5.68
C HIS A 95 -1.75 18.75 -7.16
N PHE A 96 -1.76 17.75 -8.06
CA PHE A 96 -1.95 18.01 -9.49
C PHE A 96 -3.31 18.64 -9.79
N ASP A 97 -4.38 18.23 -9.11
CA ASP A 97 -5.72 18.86 -9.27
C ASP A 97 -5.72 20.36 -8.93
N ILE A 98 -4.90 20.82 -7.97
CA ILE A 98 -4.90 22.22 -7.50
C ILE A 98 -4.09 23.14 -8.44
N THR A 99 -3.26 22.59 -9.33
CA THR A 99 -2.40 23.39 -10.23
C THR A 99 -2.99 23.60 -11.62
N GLU A 100 -4.11 22.96 -11.94
CA GLU A 100 -4.83 23.13 -13.21
C GLU A 100 -6.02 24.11 -13.14
N GLU A 101 -6.29 24.72 -11.97
CA GLU A 101 -7.20 25.87 -11.78
C GLU A 101 -6.45 27.20 -11.75
#